data_AF-A0A519U8L6-F1
#
_entry.id   AF-A0A519U8L6-F1
#
_cell.length_a   1.000
_cell.length_b   1.000
_cell.length_c   1.000
_cell.angle_alpha   90.00
_cell.angle_beta   90.00
_cell.angle_gamma   90.00
#
_symmetry.space_group_name_H-M   'P 1'
#
loop_
_entity.id
_entity.type
_entity.pdbx_description
1 polymer ?
#
loop_
_entity_poly.entity_id
_entity_poly.type
_entity_poly.pdbx_seq_one_letter_code
_entity_poly.pdbx_strand_id
1 'polypeptide(L)'
;MNLVEILIVGTNVPIMNTIQRLINQNETWRATIAETNEQAIDSCAENNFGLVLLCAGIENERELKIELERQHPHLPVIIHYGGGSGLLYTEIYQGLTSY
;
A
#
# COMPACT_ATOMS: atom_id res chain seq x y z
N MET A 1 -13.13 -8.07 15.15
CA MET A 1 -12.91 -7.55 13.78
C MET A 1 -11.51 -7.97 13.36
N ASN A 2 -11.34 -8.42 12.12
CA ASN A 2 -10.01 -8.73 11.58
C ASN A 2 -9.37 -7.44 11.06
N LEU A 3 -8.15 -7.19 11.50
CA LEU A 3 -7.35 -6.05 11.06
C LEU A 3 -6.81 -6.34 9.65
N VAL A 4 -6.89 -5.37 8.76
CA VAL A 4 -6.29 -5.43 7.42
C VAL A 4 -4.96 -4.71 7.47
N GLU A 5 -3.88 -5.44 7.23
CA GLU A 5 -2.55 -4.87 7.06
C GLU A 5 -2.42 -4.29 5.65
N ILE A 6 -1.98 -3.05 5.54
CA ILE A 6 -1.77 -2.32 4.30
C ILE A 6 -0.30 -1.92 4.23
N LEU A 7 0.38 -2.29 3.15
CA LEU A 7 1.75 -1.88 2.90
C LEU A 7 1.76 -0.59 2.08
N ILE A 8 2.35 0.47 2.62
CA ILE A 8 2.63 1.71 1.90
C ILE A 8 4.05 1.63 1.37
N VAL A 9 4.24 1.84 0.07
CA VAL A 9 5.58 1.91 -0.53
C VAL A 9 5.80 3.33 -1.04
N GLY A 10 6.95 3.94 -0.78
CA GLY A 10 7.27 5.26 -1.26
C GLY A 10 8.63 5.75 -0.78
N THR A 11 9.12 6.85 -1.33
CA THR A 11 10.43 7.42 -0.91
C THR A 11 10.27 8.74 -0.13
N ASN A 12 9.08 9.35 -0.17
CA ASN A 12 8.81 10.61 0.51
C ASN A 12 8.29 10.36 1.94
N VAL A 13 9.20 10.27 2.91
CA VAL A 13 8.90 9.97 4.32
C VAL A 13 7.78 10.86 4.93
N PRO A 14 7.79 12.20 4.75
CA PRO A 14 6.67 13.04 5.23
C PRO A 14 5.29 12.66 4.67
N ILE A 15 5.21 12.32 3.38
CA ILE A 15 3.97 11.90 2.74
C ILE A 15 3.54 10.52 3.26
N MET A 16 4.47 9.57 3.32
CA MET A 16 4.19 8.22 3.82
C MET A 16 3.68 8.23 5.25
N ASN A 17 4.29 9.01 6.14
CA ASN A 17 3.82 9.16 7.52
C ASN A 17 2.42 9.78 7.59
N THR A 18 2.11 10.71 6.69
CA THR A 18 0.76 11.29 6.59
C THR A 18 -0.25 10.25 6.16
N ILE A 19 0.06 9.44 5.15
CA ILE A 19 -0.80 8.35 4.66
C ILE A 19 -0.97 7.28 5.74
N GLN A 20 0.12 6.84 6.39
CA GLN A 20 0.08 5.88 7.48
C GLN A 20 -0.84 6.36 8.60
N ARG A 21 -0.72 7.63 9.01
CA ARG A 21 -1.61 8.22 10.02
C ARG A 21 -3.07 8.18 9.58
N LEU A 22 -3.37 8.53 8.33
CA LEU A 22 -4.73 8.50 7.79
C LEU A 22 -5.30 7.08 7.77
N ILE A 23 -4.53 6.10 7.32
CA ILE A 23 -4.96 4.69 7.32
C ILE A 23 -5.20 4.20 8.74
N ASN A 24 -4.27 4.48 9.67
CA ASN A 24 -4.37 4.06 11.08
C ASN A 24 -5.48 4.79 11.87
N GLN A 25 -6.13 5.81 11.31
CA GLN A 25 -7.35 6.39 11.91
C GLN A 25 -8.56 5.46 11.76
N ASN A 26 -8.51 4.50 10.83
CA ASN A 26 -9.54 3.48 10.68
C ASN A 26 -9.33 2.37 11.72
N GLU A 27 -10.39 1.98 12.43
CA GLU A 27 -10.34 0.94 13.47
C GLU A 27 -9.99 -0.47 12.94
N THR A 28 -10.09 -0.67 11.62
CA THR A 28 -9.90 -1.96 10.95
C THR A 28 -8.67 -2.03 10.05
N TRP A 29 -7.93 -0.94 9.90
CA TRP A 29 -6.74 -0.91 9.04
C TRP A 29 -5.48 -0.60 9.83
N ARG A 30 -4.37 -1.18 9.38
CA ARG A 30 -3.05 -0.87 9.89
C ARG A 30 -2.06 -0.72 8.75
N ALA A 31 -1.28 0.35 8.77
CA ALA A 31 -0.32 0.66 7.74
C ALA A 31 1.12 0.41 8.18
N THR A 32 1.87 -0.28 7.32
CA THR A 32 3.32 -0.49 7.40
C THR A 32 3.98 0.26 6.24
N ILE A 33 5.15 0.88 6.46
CA ILE A 33 5.87 1.64 5.44
C ILE A 33 7.07 0.84 4.95
N ALA A 34 7.24 0.74 3.64
CA ALA A 34 8.47 0.32 2.97
C ALA A 34 9.02 1.50 2.16
N GLU A 35 10.30 1.81 2.37
CA GLU A 35 10.96 2.95 1.72
C GLU A 35 11.67 2.58 0.42
N THR A 36 11.82 1.27 0.17
CA THR A 36 12.48 0.72 -1.02
C THR A 36 11.68 -0.43 -1.63
N ASN A 37 11.95 -0.71 -2.92
CA ASN A 37 11.34 -1.83 -3.63
C ASN A 37 11.69 -3.17 -2.97
N GLU A 38 12.94 -3.32 -2.51
CA GLU A 38 13.41 -4.52 -1.80
C GLU A 38 12.65 -4.71 -0.48
N GLN A 39 12.53 -3.66 0.33
CA GLN A 39 11.75 -3.72 1.58
C GLN A 39 10.28 -4.08 1.32
N ALA A 40 9.71 -3.59 0.21
CA ALA A 40 8.33 -3.92 -0.14
C ALA A 40 8.16 -5.40 -0.48
N ILE A 41 9.07 -5.95 -1.27
CA ILE A 41 9.08 -7.37 -1.65
C ILE A 41 9.28 -8.25 -0.41
N ASP A 42 10.29 -7.94 0.42
CA ASP A 42 10.57 -8.69 1.65
C ASP A 42 9.38 -8.65 2.61
N SER A 43 8.77 -7.47 2.78
CA SER A 43 7.60 -7.32 3.64
C SER A 43 6.44 -8.20 3.16
N CYS A 44 6.17 -8.24 1.85
CA CYS A 44 5.12 -9.08 1.27
C CYS A 44 5.41 -10.59 1.37
N ALA A 45 6.69 -10.97 1.43
CA ALA A 45 7.10 -12.35 1.67
C ALA A 45 6.93 -12.76 3.15
N GLU A 46 7.18 -11.85 4.08
CA GLU A 46 7.15 -12.11 5.53
C GLU A 46 5.76 -11.93 6.16
N ASN A 47 4.92 -11.06 5.59
CA ASN A 47 3.64 -10.65 6.17
C ASN A 47 2.49 -10.80 5.19
N ASN A 48 1.30 -11.11 5.72
CA ASN A 48 0.09 -11.21 4.91
C ASN A 48 -0.64 -9.86 4.83
N PHE A 49 -0.35 -9.08 3.80
CA PHE A 49 -1.05 -7.83 3.53
C PHE A 49 -2.39 -8.09 2.83
N GLY A 50 -3.37 -7.23 3.12
CA GLY A 50 -4.61 -7.17 2.35
C GLY A 50 -4.50 -6.26 1.14
N LEU A 51 -3.55 -5.31 1.12
CA LEU A 51 -3.37 -4.35 0.03
C LEU A 51 -1.96 -3.74 0.06
N VAL A 52 -1.42 -3.46 -1.14
CA VAL A 52 -0.22 -2.64 -1.32
C VAL A 52 -0.61 -1.31 -1.97
N LEU A 53 -0.17 -0.22 -1.36
CA LEU A 53 -0.37 1.14 -1.82
C LEU A 53 0.97 1.75 -2.24
N LEU A 54 1.23 1.76 -3.54
CA LEU A 54 2.39 2.41 -4.14
C LEU A 54 2.15 3.93 -4.20
N CYS A 55 2.99 4.69 -3.53
CA CYS A 55 2.90 6.14 -3.47
C CYS A 55 3.93 6.80 -4.41
N ALA A 56 3.71 8.08 -4.70
CA ALA A 56 4.62 8.85 -5.54
C ALA A 56 6.08 8.86 -5.02
N GLY A 57 7.02 8.87 -5.97
CA GLY A 57 8.46 8.95 -5.69
C GLY A 57 9.22 7.63 -5.78
N ILE A 58 8.54 6.52 -6.11
CA ILE A 58 9.20 5.25 -6.42
C ILE A 58 9.71 5.28 -7.86
N GLU A 59 11.00 4.98 -8.05
CA GLU A 59 11.54 4.69 -9.38
C GLU A 59 11.02 3.33 -9.86
N ASN A 60 10.52 3.29 -11.10
CA ASN A 60 9.95 2.09 -11.72
C ASN A 60 8.74 1.49 -10.96
N GLU A 61 7.86 2.34 -10.41
CA GLU A 61 6.62 1.91 -9.71
C GLU A 61 5.81 0.84 -10.47
N ARG A 62 5.80 0.89 -11.80
CA ARG A 62 5.10 -0.07 -12.66
C ARG A 62 5.76 -1.45 -12.67
N GLU A 63 7.08 -1.50 -12.67
CA GLU A 63 7.82 -2.76 -12.62
C GLU A 63 7.63 -3.43 -11.27
N LEU A 64 7.72 -2.65 -10.18
CA LEU A 64 7.42 -3.14 -8.84
C LEU A 64 5.98 -3.67 -8.74
N LYS A 65 5.00 -2.93 -9.29
CA LYS A 65 3.61 -3.39 -9.33
C LYS A 65 3.49 -4.76 -10.02
N ILE A 66 4.05 -4.89 -11.22
CA ILE A 66 4.00 -6.14 -11.99
C ILE A 66 4.65 -7.28 -11.21
N GLU A 67 5.78 -7.01 -10.55
CA GLU A 67 6.49 -8.02 -9.77
C GLU A 67 5.66 -8.49 -8.56
N LEU A 68 5.05 -7.56 -7.81
CA LEU A 68 4.19 -7.88 -6.68
C LEU A 68 2.92 -8.63 -7.10
N GLU A 69 2.26 -8.22 -8.19
CA GLU A 69 1.10 -8.92 -8.74
C GLU A 69 1.47 -10.32 -9.25
N ARG A 70 2.69 -10.51 -9.77
CA ARG A 70 3.18 -11.83 -10.20
C ARG A 70 3.46 -12.76 -9.02
N GLN A 71 4.07 -12.26 -7.95
CA GLN A 71 4.38 -13.05 -6.75
C GLN A 71 3.14 -13.30 -5.88
N HIS A 72 2.22 -12.34 -5.84
CA HIS A 72 1.02 -12.36 -5.01
C HIS A 72 -0.23 -12.03 -5.85
N PRO A 73 -0.74 -12.98 -6.66
CA PRO A 73 -1.84 -12.72 -7.61
C PRO A 73 -3.17 -12.29 -6.99
N HIS A 74 -3.35 -12.51 -5.70
CA HIS A 74 -4.54 -12.13 -4.94
C HIS A 74 -4.36 -10.85 -4.11
N LEU A 75 -3.16 -10.27 -4.11
CA LEU A 75 -2.86 -9.05 -3.36
C LEU A 75 -3.13 -7.84 -4.26
N PRO A 76 -4.15 -7.01 -3.95
CA PRO A 76 -4.39 -5.80 -4.72
C PRO A 76 -3.21 -4.81 -4.57
N VAL A 77 -2.67 -4.37 -5.71
CA VAL A 77 -1.59 -3.37 -5.78
C VAL A 77 -2.12 -2.09 -6.46
N ILE A 78 -2.24 -1.02 -5.68
CA ILE A 78 -2.80 0.27 -6.11
C ILE A 78 -1.71 1.31 -6.18
N ILE A 79 -1.75 2.17 -7.20
CA ILE A 79 -0.89 3.34 -7.31
C ILE A 79 -1.67 4.59 -6.91
N HIS A 80 -1.17 5.32 -5.92
CA HIS A 80 -1.75 6.55 -5.40
C HIS A 80 -0.90 7.76 -5.81
N TYR A 81 -1.45 8.59 -6.70
CA TYR A 81 -0.78 9.81 -7.20
C TYR A 81 -1.11 11.08 -6.40
N GLY A 82 -1.75 10.95 -5.23
CA GLY A 82 -2.27 12.09 -4.46
C GLY A 82 -3.74 12.39 -4.79
N GLY A 83 -4.27 13.51 -4.30
CA GLY A 83 -5.68 13.91 -4.49
C GLY A 83 -6.50 14.03 -3.20
N GLY A 84 -5.86 13.92 -2.03
CA GLY A 84 -6.48 14.09 -0.72
C GLY A 84 -6.96 12.77 -0.09
N SER A 85 -7.42 12.84 1.17
CA SER A 85 -7.80 11.65 1.96
C SER A 85 -9.04 10.93 1.42
N GLY A 86 -10.00 11.65 0.84
CA GLY A 86 -11.20 11.03 0.26
C GLY A 86 -10.90 10.09 -0.91
N LEU A 87 -9.96 10.48 -1.78
CA LEU A 87 -9.52 9.64 -2.88
C LEU A 87 -8.72 8.43 -2.37
N LEU A 88 -7.78 8.66 -1.45
CA LEU A 88 -7.01 7.60 -0.78
C LEU A 88 -7.92 6.50 -0.19
N TYR A 89 -8.95 6.89 0.57
CA TYR A 89 -9.87 5.91 1.16
C TYR A 89 -10.68 5.18 0.08
N THR A 90 -11.15 5.89 -0.93
CA THR A 90 -11.91 5.27 -2.04
C THR A 90 -11.08 4.20 -2.74
N GLU A 91 -9.82 4.50 -3.03
CA GLU A 91 -8.88 3.56 -3.65
C GLU A 91 -8.66 2.33 -2.78
N ILE A 92 -8.39 2.51 -1.48
CA ILE A 92 -8.21 1.39 -0.54
C ILE A 92 -9.48 0.52 -0.48
N TYR A 93 -10.65 1.12 -0.33
CA TYR A 93 -11.92 0.38 -0.28
C TYR A 93 -12.17 -0.40 -1.58
N GLN A 94 -11.90 0.21 -2.73
CA GLN A 94 -12.03 -0.46 -4.03
C GLN A 94 -11.08 -1.66 -4.14
N GLY A 95 -9.83 -1.51 -3.71
CA GLY A 95 -8.86 -2.61 -3.69
C GLY A 95 -9.29 -3.78 -2.83
N LEU A 96 -9.76 -3.49 -1.60
CA LEU A 96 -10.17 -4.52 -0.64
C LEU A 96 -11.50 -5.19 -1.00
N THR A 97 -12.35 -4.58 -1.84
CA THR A 97 -13.67 -5.13 -2.21
C THR A 97 -13.65 -5.87 -3.55
N SER A 98 -12.60 -5.72 -4.37
CA SER A 98 -12.57 -6.26 -5.75
C SER A 98 -12.11 -7.71 -5.86
N TYR A 99 -11.93 -8.43 -4.74
CA TYR A 99 -11.42 -9.80 -4.67
C TYR A 99 -12.20 -10.61 -3.63
#